data_AF-A0A2G4IQI3-F1
#
_entry.id   AF-A0A2G4IQI3-F1
#
_cell.length_a   1.000
_cell.length_b   1.000
_cell.length_c   1.000
_cell.angle_alpha   90.00
_cell.angle_beta   90.00
_cell.angle_gamma   90.00
#
_symmetry.space_group_name_H-M   'P 1'
#
loop_
_entity.id
_entity.type
_entity.pdbx_description
1 polymer ?
#
loop_
_entity_poly.entity_id
_entity_poly.type
_entity_poly.pdbx_seq_one_letter_code
_entity_poly.pdbx_strand_id
1 'polypeptide(L)'
;MTMNPSTITRRTALAVTAAASTVLMTKRVSAEAKSDVIIIGAGLSSLNAALILEELGAKVTVLEGTNRIGGRLYTASDKDIPGSQEMGGSSIGAGYARLVDAANKFGVKLVPQRLRTEPRAGELMFHLYGQNIKTEE
;
A
#
# COMPACT_ATOMS: atom_id res chain seq x y z
N MET A 1 -35.13 -72.40 22.62
CA MET A 1 -33.92 -71.77 22.07
C MET A 1 -34.09 -70.26 22.19
N THR A 2 -33.74 -69.69 23.33
CA THR A 2 -33.96 -68.28 23.67
C THR A 2 -32.59 -67.64 23.89
N MET A 3 -32.18 -66.75 22.97
CA MET A 3 -30.91 -66.03 23.09
C MET A 3 -31.05 -64.80 24.00
N ASN A 4 -29.99 -64.58 24.78
CA ASN A 4 -29.82 -63.56 25.81
C ASN A 4 -29.36 -62.21 25.20
N PRO A 5 -29.92 -61.04 25.56
CA PRO A 5 -29.48 -59.74 25.03
C PRO A 5 -28.23 -59.23 25.77
N SER A 6 -27.06 -59.31 25.14
CA SER A 6 -25.80 -58.84 25.72
C SER A 6 -25.52 -57.33 25.49
N THR A 7 -25.69 -56.57 26.58
CA THR A 7 -24.73 -55.59 27.14
C THR A 7 -24.11 -54.50 26.26
N ILE A 8 -24.78 -53.35 26.16
CA ILE A 8 -24.11 -52.07 25.88
C ILE A 8 -23.26 -51.70 27.09
N THR A 9 -21.94 -51.56 26.92
CA THR A 9 -20.99 -51.29 28.00
C THR A 9 -20.53 -49.83 27.96
N ARG A 10 -20.18 -49.22 29.11
CA ARG A 10 -19.69 -47.82 29.19
C ARG A 10 -18.53 -47.50 28.24
N ARG A 11 -17.70 -48.51 27.90
CA ARG A 11 -16.62 -48.39 26.91
C ARG A 11 -17.14 -48.19 25.48
N THR A 12 -18.22 -48.85 25.10
CA THR A 12 -18.87 -48.68 23.80
C THR A 12 -19.54 -47.31 23.70
N ALA A 13 -20.09 -46.78 24.80
CA ALA A 13 -20.64 -45.42 24.84
C ALA A 13 -19.56 -44.33 24.72
N LEU A 14 -18.40 -44.49 25.35
CA LEU A 14 -17.29 -43.52 25.27
C LEU A 14 -16.63 -43.48 23.88
N ALA A 15 -16.57 -44.63 23.19
CA ALA A 15 -16.02 -44.71 21.83
C ALA A 15 -16.91 -43.97 20.81
N VAL A 16 -18.24 -44.00 21.00
CA VAL A 16 -19.19 -43.29 20.12
C VAL A 16 -19.17 -41.78 20.36
N THR A 17 -18.98 -41.30 21.59
CA THR A 17 -18.84 -39.85 21.85
C THR A 17 -17.49 -39.28 21.39
N ALA A 18 -16.40 -40.04 21.47
CA ALA A 18 -15.11 -39.62 20.93
C ALA A 18 -15.11 -39.51 19.39
N ALA A 19 -15.80 -40.41 18.70
CA ALA A 19 -15.96 -40.37 17.24
C ALA A 19 -16.95 -39.29 16.77
N ALA A 20 -17.94 -38.91 17.59
CA ALA A 20 -18.88 -37.84 17.27
C ALA A 20 -18.28 -36.43 17.47
N SER A 21 -17.25 -36.30 18.30
CA SER A 21 -16.63 -35.00 18.63
C SER A 21 -15.62 -34.52 17.59
N THR A 22 -15.04 -35.42 16.78
CA THR A 22 -14.13 -35.04 15.68
C THR A 22 -14.85 -34.55 14.42
N VAL A 23 -16.18 -34.64 14.37
CA VAL A 23 -17.02 -34.12 13.29
C VAL A 23 -17.65 -32.77 13.66
N LEU A 24 -17.05 -32.02 14.60
CA LEU A 24 -17.14 -30.56 14.52
C LEU A 24 -16.27 -30.14 13.32
N MET A 25 -16.83 -30.39 12.13
CA MET A 25 -16.43 -29.81 10.87
C MET A 25 -16.15 -28.34 11.16
N THR A 26 -14.88 -27.95 11.10
CA THR A 26 -14.54 -26.55 11.00
C THR A 26 -15.17 -26.13 9.68
N LYS A 27 -16.36 -25.52 9.72
CA LYS A 27 -16.87 -24.80 8.57
C LYS A 27 -15.80 -23.75 8.34
N ARG A 28 -14.94 -23.97 7.35
CA ARG A 28 -14.14 -22.89 6.79
C ARG A 28 -15.16 -21.86 6.33
N VAL A 29 -15.38 -20.85 7.16
CA VAL A 29 -16.06 -19.64 6.74
C VAL A 29 -15.14 -19.03 5.71
N SER A 30 -15.37 -19.38 4.45
CA SER A 30 -14.74 -18.69 3.33
C SER A 30 -15.41 -17.33 3.30
N ALA A 31 -14.68 -16.29 3.72
CA ALA A 31 -15.10 -14.94 3.42
C ALA A 31 -15.17 -14.81 1.88
N GLU A 32 -16.24 -14.23 1.37
CA GLU A 32 -16.31 -13.84 -0.03
C GLU A 32 -15.16 -12.86 -0.29
N ALA A 33 -14.24 -13.24 -1.17
CA ALA A 33 -13.12 -12.38 -1.53
C ALA A 33 -13.69 -11.18 -2.28
N LYS A 34 -13.75 -10.02 -1.61
CA LYS A 34 -14.29 -8.77 -2.19
C LYS A 34 -13.41 -8.19 -3.29
N SER A 35 -12.18 -8.69 -3.41
CA SER A 35 -11.14 -8.17 -4.29
C SER A 35 -10.47 -9.33 -5.02
N ASP A 36 -10.18 -9.16 -6.29
CA ASP A 36 -9.42 -10.11 -7.10
C ASP A 36 -7.91 -9.99 -6.81
N VAL A 37 -7.44 -8.76 -6.54
CA VAL A 37 -6.04 -8.46 -6.24
C VAL A 37 -5.92 -7.52 -5.05
N ILE A 38 -5.05 -7.88 -4.10
CA ILE A 38 -4.63 -6.99 -3.01
C ILE A 38 -3.21 -6.53 -3.30
N ILE A 39 -2.99 -5.21 -3.28
CA ILE A 39 -1.68 -4.58 -3.46
C ILE A 39 -1.25 -3.95 -2.14
N ILE A 40 -0.03 -4.26 -1.71
CA ILE A 40 0.55 -3.72 -0.48
C ILE A 40 1.48 -2.56 -0.82
N GLY A 41 1.24 -1.42 -0.17
CA GLY A 41 1.86 -0.12 -0.41
C GLY A 41 1.10 0.73 -1.43
N ALA A 42 0.98 2.03 -1.17
CA ALA A 42 0.42 3.04 -2.08
C ALA A 42 1.50 3.97 -2.63
N GLY A 43 2.65 3.40 -3.02
CA GLY A 43 3.71 4.11 -3.75
C GLY A 43 3.48 4.15 -5.25
N LEU A 44 4.32 4.90 -5.98
CA LEU A 44 4.23 5.06 -7.44
C LEU A 44 4.07 3.73 -8.21
N SER A 45 4.88 2.72 -7.89
CA SER A 45 4.82 1.42 -8.57
C SER A 45 3.52 0.68 -8.30
N SER A 46 3.06 0.67 -7.05
CA SER A 46 1.86 -0.03 -6.61
C SER A 46 0.59 0.62 -7.14
N LEU A 47 0.54 1.96 -7.16
CA LEU A 47 -0.56 2.69 -7.76
C LEU A 47 -0.62 2.49 -9.28
N ASN A 48 0.53 2.47 -9.97
CA ASN A 48 0.56 2.15 -11.40
C ASN A 48 0.09 0.71 -11.67
N ALA A 49 0.47 -0.25 -10.83
CA ALA A 49 -0.02 -1.63 -10.94
C ALA A 49 -1.53 -1.70 -10.72
N ALA A 50 -2.06 -0.97 -9.72
CA ALA A 50 -3.49 -0.89 -9.46
C ALA A 50 -4.24 -0.36 -10.69
N LEU A 51 -3.78 0.75 -11.27
CA LEU A 51 -4.38 1.34 -12.47
C LEU A 51 -4.43 0.37 -13.65
N ILE A 52 -3.33 -0.34 -13.92
CA ILE A 52 -3.27 -1.33 -15.01
C ILE A 52 -4.25 -2.49 -14.75
N LEU A 53 -4.30 -2.99 -13.52
CA LEU A 53 -5.18 -4.11 -13.16
C LEU A 53 -6.66 -3.72 -13.19
N GLU A 54 -6.99 -2.50 -12.75
CA GLU A 54 -8.35 -1.95 -12.86
C GLU A 54 -8.76 -1.75 -14.32
N GLU A 55 -7.84 -1.27 -15.18
CA GLU A 55 -8.07 -1.14 -16.63
C GLU A 55 -8.34 -2.50 -17.30
N LEU A 56 -7.75 -3.58 -16.77
CA LEU A 56 -8.03 -4.96 -17.18
C LEU A 56 -9.28 -5.57 -16.53
N GLY A 57 -10.01 -4.81 -15.70
CA GLY A 57 -11.29 -5.20 -15.11
C GLY A 57 -11.20 -5.92 -13.75
N ALA A 58 -10.01 -5.97 -13.13
CA ALA A 58 -9.87 -6.58 -11.80
C ALA A 58 -10.39 -5.65 -10.69
N LYS A 59 -11.02 -6.24 -9.66
CA LYS A 59 -11.35 -5.53 -8.42
C LYS A 59 -10.11 -5.45 -7.53
N VAL A 60 -9.47 -4.29 -7.51
CA VAL A 60 -8.22 -4.08 -6.77
C VAL A 60 -8.48 -3.46 -5.40
N THR A 61 -7.74 -3.88 -4.39
CA THR A 61 -7.66 -3.20 -3.10
C THR A 61 -6.22 -2.87 -2.77
N VAL A 62 -5.94 -1.58 -2.55
CA VAL A 62 -4.61 -1.08 -2.17
C VAL A 62 -4.59 -0.82 -0.67
N LEU A 63 -3.59 -1.35 0.02
CA LEU A 63 -3.36 -1.15 1.46
C LEU A 63 -2.05 -0.41 1.68
N GLU A 64 -2.06 0.68 2.44
CA GLU A 64 -0.87 1.46 2.80
C GLU A 64 -0.65 1.39 4.31
N GLY A 65 0.60 1.16 4.73
CA GLY A 65 0.95 0.97 6.14
C GLY A 65 1.11 2.29 6.90
N THR A 66 1.19 3.41 6.18
CA THR A 66 1.33 4.76 6.74
C THR A 66 0.05 5.57 6.56
N ASN A 67 0.01 6.76 7.16
CA ASN A 67 -1.12 7.68 7.00
C ASN A 67 -1.00 8.57 5.74
N ARG A 68 -0.19 8.16 4.75
CA ARG A 68 0.08 8.96 3.55
C ARG A 68 0.36 8.09 2.34
N ILE A 69 -0.28 8.41 1.22
CA ILE A 69 0.00 7.81 -0.09
C ILE A 69 1.20 8.47 -0.78
N GLY A 70 1.80 7.78 -1.74
CA GLY A 70 2.91 8.27 -2.58
C GLY A 70 4.23 7.54 -2.35
N GLY A 71 4.40 6.87 -1.19
CA GLY A 71 5.61 6.13 -0.87
C GLY A 71 6.85 7.03 -0.89
N ARG A 72 7.83 6.77 -1.76
CA ARG A 72 9.05 7.59 -1.88
C ARG A 72 8.88 8.88 -2.69
N LEU A 73 7.68 9.16 -3.20
CA LEU A 73 7.33 10.47 -3.72
C LEU A 73 6.58 11.23 -2.61
N TYR A 74 7.13 12.36 -2.20
CA TYR A 74 6.58 13.17 -1.14
C TYR A 74 7.03 14.62 -1.27
N THR A 75 6.09 15.48 -1.59
CA THR A 75 6.25 16.93 -1.52
C THR A 75 5.77 17.39 -0.13
N ALA A 76 6.67 17.95 0.67
CA ALA A 76 6.29 18.58 1.94
C ALA A 76 5.34 19.73 1.67
N SER A 77 4.37 19.96 2.56
CA SER A 77 3.49 21.11 2.40
C SER A 77 4.24 22.40 2.78
N ASP A 78 3.83 23.54 2.21
CA ASP A 78 4.37 24.85 2.60
C ASP A 78 4.22 25.17 4.09
N LYS A 79 3.28 24.51 4.78
CA LYS A 79 3.10 24.65 6.24
C LYS A 79 4.23 23.97 7.01
N ASP A 80 4.76 22.88 6.48
CA ASP A 80 5.83 22.10 7.10
C ASP A 80 7.20 22.68 6.71
N ILE A 81 7.39 22.90 5.40
CA ILE A 81 8.64 23.42 4.84
C ILE A 81 8.29 24.40 3.71
N PRO A 82 8.66 25.69 3.85
CA PRO A 82 8.39 26.69 2.81
C PRO A 82 8.94 26.29 1.43
N GLY A 83 8.13 26.52 0.39
CA GLY A 83 8.50 26.24 -1.01
C GLY A 83 8.25 24.80 -1.42
N SER A 84 7.41 24.07 -0.68
CA SER A 84 6.91 22.73 -1.00
C SER A 84 8.03 21.77 -1.42
N GLN A 85 8.99 21.56 -0.51
CA GLN A 85 10.21 20.82 -0.83
C GLN A 85 9.94 19.34 -1.12
N GLU A 86 10.61 18.81 -2.13
CA GLU A 86 10.61 17.37 -2.42
C GLU A 86 11.46 16.61 -1.40
N MET A 87 10.81 15.78 -0.58
CA MET A 87 11.43 14.95 0.46
C MET A 87 11.76 13.53 -0.04
N GLY A 88 11.68 13.31 -1.36
CA GLY A 88 11.90 12.03 -2.00
C GLY A 88 12.38 12.18 -3.43
N GLY A 89 11.75 11.48 -4.38
CA GLY A 89 12.06 11.64 -5.79
C GLY A 89 11.76 13.07 -6.27
N SER A 90 12.80 13.83 -6.59
CA SER A 90 12.71 15.27 -6.87
C SER A 90 12.87 15.66 -8.34
N SER A 91 13.37 14.75 -9.18
CA SER A 91 13.61 15.00 -10.60
C SER A 91 13.64 13.69 -11.39
N ILE A 92 13.34 13.78 -12.68
CA ILE A 92 13.30 12.63 -13.60
C ILE A 92 14.10 12.99 -14.86
N GLY A 93 14.75 11.99 -15.46
CA GLY A 93 15.45 12.17 -16.72
C GLY A 93 14.54 12.05 -17.93
N ALA A 94 14.92 12.63 -19.06
CA ALA A 94 14.18 12.52 -20.32
C ALA A 94 13.99 11.06 -20.80
N GLY A 95 14.90 10.16 -20.42
CA GLY A 95 14.80 8.72 -20.75
C GLY A 95 13.72 7.96 -19.99
N TYR A 96 13.01 8.58 -19.04
CA TYR A 96 12.01 7.93 -18.20
C TYR A 96 10.65 7.90 -18.91
N ALA A 97 10.59 7.28 -20.08
CA ALA A 97 9.44 7.35 -20.99
C ALA A 97 8.10 7.06 -20.30
N ARG A 98 8.03 6.02 -19.45
CA ARG A 98 6.81 5.67 -18.70
C ARG A 98 6.37 6.75 -17.70
N LEU A 99 7.33 7.44 -17.09
CA LEU A 99 7.04 8.47 -16.10
C LEU A 99 6.63 9.78 -16.78
N VAL A 100 7.25 10.09 -17.91
CA VAL A 100 6.85 11.20 -18.79
C VAL A 100 5.44 10.96 -19.36
N ASP A 101 5.16 9.74 -19.83
CA ASP A 101 3.83 9.36 -20.30
C ASP A 101 2.77 9.47 -19.20
N ALA A 102 3.07 8.96 -17.99
CA ALA A 102 2.18 9.12 -16.85
C ALA A 102 1.93 10.60 -16.49
N ALA A 103 2.98 11.44 -16.51
CA ALA A 103 2.83 12.87 -16.27
C ALA A 103 1.88 13.51 -17.31
N ASN A 104 2.04 13.17 -18.59
CA ASN A 104 1.14 13.64 -19.66
C ASN A 104 -0.30 13.13 -19.47
N LYS A 105 -0.47 11.82 -19.20
CA LYS A 105 -1.77 11.18 -18.98
C LYS A 105 -2.56 11.85 -17.85
N PHE A 106 -1.88 12.26 -16.78
CA PHE A 106 -2.51 12.88 -15.61
C PHE A 106 -2.41 14.42 -15.59
N GLY A 107 -1.93 15.04 -16.67
CA GLY A 107 -1.84 16.50 -16.78
C GLY A 107 -0.83 17.15 -15.82
N VAL A 108 0.19 16.42 -15.37
CA VAL A 108 1.25 16.93 -14.51
C VAL A 108 2.27 17.69 -15.36
N LYS A 109 2.41 18.99 -15.10
CA LYS A 109 3.36 19.85 -15.82
C LYS A 109 4.80 19.48 -15.48
N LEU A 110 5.55 19.05 -16.49
CA LEU A 110 7.01 18.90 -16.39
C LEU A 110 7.69 20.23 -16.70
N VAL A 111 8.71 20.57 -15.90
CA VAL A 111 9.55 21.75 -16.11
C VAL A 111 11.01 21.33 -16.25
N PRO A 112 11.82 22.05 -17.04
CA PRO A 112 13.26 21.79 -17.09
C PRO A 112 13.86 21.86 -15.69
N GLN A 113 14.70 20.88 -15.35
CA GLN A 113 15.48 20.97 -14.13
C GLN A 113 16.47 22.12 -14.28
N ARG A 114 16.49 23.03 -13.29
CA ARG A 114 17.46 24.13 -13.31
C ARG A 114 18.88 23.57 -13.32
N LEU A 115 19.74 24.17 -14.13
CA LEU A 115 21.16 23.86 -14.10
C LEU A 115 21.75 24.22 -12.73
N ARG A 116 22.58 23.33 -12.20
CA ARG A 116 23.29 23.56 -10.93
C ARG A 116 24.25 24.76 -10.99
N THR A 117 24.67 25.15 -12.19
CA THR A 117 25.57 26.27 -12.46
C THR A 117 24.90 27.63 -12.49
N GLU A 118 23.57 27.67 -12.63
CA GLU A 118 22.84 28.94 -12.52
C GLU A 118 22.83 29.36 -11.03
N PRO A 119 23.02 30.65 -10.69
CA PRO A 119 22.85 31.15 -9.32
C PRO A 119 21.39 31.11 -8.89
N ARG A 120 21.09 30.80 -7.60
CA ARG A 120 19.74 31.03 -7.04
C ARG A 120 19.64 32.52 -6.73
N ALA A 121 18.88 33.27 -7.54
CA ALA A 121 18.47 34.63 -7.19
C ALA A 121 17.29 34.53 -6.22
N GLY A 122 17.39 35.17 -5.05
CA GLY A 122 16.39 35.12 -3.97
C GLY A 122 16.82 34.35 -2.70
N GLU A 123 16.02 34.51 -1.63
CA GLU A 123 16.28 34.02 -0.27
C GLU A 123 16.62 32.51 -0.24
N LEU A 124 17.90 32.18 -0.01
CA LEU A 124 18.26 30.85 0.47
C LEU A 124 17.75 30.72 1.91
N MET A 125 16.98 29.67 2.18
CA MET A 125 16.54 29.34 3.53
C MET A 125 17.42 28.22 4.09
N PHE A 126 18.01 28.46 5.26
CA PHE A 126 18.73 27.48 6.05
C PHE A 126 17.87 27.04 7.23
N HIS A 127 17.83 25.74 7.52
CA HIS A 127 17.22 25.22 8.74
C HIS A 127 18.32 24.81 9.72
N LEU A 128 18.61 25.65 10.71
CA LEU A 128 19.67 25.43 11.70
C LEU A 128 19.07 25.45 13.10
N TYR A 129 19.34 24.42 13.90
CA TYR A 129 18.90 24.32 15.30
C TYR A 129 17.38 24.56 15.51
N GLY A 130 16.54 24.09 14.59
CA GLY A 130 15.08 24.28 14.66
C GLY A 130 14.59 25.64 14.18
N GLN A 131 15.47 26.50 13.65
CA GLN A 131 15.13 27.83 13.14
C GLN A 131 15.33 27.92 11.63
N ASN A 132 14.39 28.58 10.95
CA ASN A 132 14.49 28.93 9.54
C ASN A 132 15.15 30.30 9.40
N ILE A 133 16.37 30.33 8.86
CA ILE A 133 17.14 31.55 8.60
C ILE A 133 17.08 31.82 7.10
N LYS A 134 16.48 32.93 6.71
CA LYS A 134 16.51 33.43 5.34
C LYS A 134 17.78 34.25 5.13
N THR A 135 18.43 34.08 3.99
CA THR A 135 19.49 35.00 3.54
C THR A 135 18.82 36.15 2.82
N GLU A 136 18.84 37.34 3.43
CA GLU A 136 18.55 38.57 2.70
C GLU A 136 19.72 38.88 1.74
N GLU A 137 19.40 39.45 0.58
CA GLU A 137 20.38 39.89 -0.42
C GLU A 137 21.32 40.97 0.11
#